data_AF-A0A9D8GGJ6-F1
#
_entry.id   AF-A0A9D8GGJ6-F1
#
_cell.length_a   1.000
_cell.length_b   1.000
_cell.length_c   1.000
_cell.angle_alpha   90.00
_cell.angle_beta   90.00
_cell.angle_gamma   90.00
#
_symmetry.space_group_name_H-M   'P 1'
#
loop_
_entity.id
_entity.type
_entity.pdbx_description
1 polymer ?
#
loop_
_entity_poly.entity_id
_entity_poly.type
_entity_poly.pdbx_seq_one_letter_code
_entity_poly.pdbx_strand_id
1 'polypeptide(L)'
;MRDIYRHRHSTTDSEAFFLLAIGNGLLEVAPAALARSVAQVRGVMDAERAAEPFRMTAAFADGTILRALCVSTDAKPTTLFFAEGGDVAVEGGEVGIRPGRVSILVMSEPLDAHDGAWRDVPPGHILESRGDVVRVSALATARRAAGSERNDHGKGQ
;
A
#
# COMPACT_ATOMS: atom_id res chain seq x y z
N MET A 1 -10.98 20.52 -2.21
CA MET A 1 -9.84 20.35 -3.13
C MET A 1 -8.97 21.61 -3.29
N ARG A 2 -9.53 22.84 -3.35
CA ARG A 2 -8.74 24.08 -3.60
C ARG A 2 -7.72 24.51 -2.53
N ASP A 3 -7.74 23.94 -1.32
CA ASP A 3 -6.89 24.42 -0.23
C ASP A 3 -5.74 23.47 0.18
N ILE A 4 -5.66 22.25 -0.39
CA ILE A 4 -4.64 21.26 -0.01
C ILE A 4 -3.36 21.43 -0.83
N TYR A 5 -3.48 21.85 -2.10
CA TYR A 5 -2.33 22.02 -3.00
C TYR A 5 -1.33 23.07 -2.50
N ARG A 6 -1.75 24.04 -1.68
CA ARG A 6 -0.85 25.02 -1.05
C ARG A 6 0.19 24.39 -0.12
N HIS A 7 -0.04 23.15 0.31
CA HIS A 7 0.88 22.38 1.14
C HIS A 7 1.88 21.57 0.30
N ARG A 8 1.95 21.79 -1.02
CA ARG A 8 3.01 21.24 -1.87
C ARG A 8 4.27 22.08 -1.70
N HIS A 9 5.29 21.46 -1.12
CA HIS A 9 6.58 22.08 -0.85
C HIS A 9 7.70 21.52 -1.73
N SER A 10 7.48 20.37 -2.36
CA SER A 10 8.45 19.70 -3.23
C SER A 10 7.87 19.38 -4.61
N THR A 11 8.75 18.96 -5.51
CA THR A 11 8.38 18.44 -6.83
C THR A 11 8.24 16.93 -6.87
N THR A 12 8.37 16.23 -5.73
CA THR A 12 8.30 14.77 -5.68
C THR A 12 6.89 14.26 -6.03
N ASP A 13 6.86 13.08 -6.63
CA ASP A 13 5.67 12.29 -6.91
C ASP A 13 5.00 11.80 -5.62
N SER A 14 5.80 11.42 -4.62
CA SER A 14 5.35 10.94 -3.31
C SER A 14 4.52 11.99 -2.58
N GLU A 15 4.96 13.25 -2.55
CA GLU A 15 4.18 14.34 -1.96
C GLU A 15 2.92 14.64 -2.79
N ALA A 16 3.01 14.63 -4.12
CA ALA A 16 1.84 14.83 -4.99
C ALA A 16 0.76 13.78 -4.72
N PHE A 17 1.18 12.51 -4.60
CA PHE A 17 0.29 11.40 -4.29
C PHE A 17 -0.34 11.55 -2.91
N PHE A 18 0.43 11.93 -1.88
CA PHE A 18 -0.09 12.10 -0.53
C PHE A 18 -1.12 13.24 -0.45
N LEU A 19 -0.87 14.37 -1.12
CA LEU A 19 -1.83 15.48 -1.21
C LEU A 19 -3.09 15.09 -1.97
N LEU A 20 -2.95 14.31 -3.05
CA LEU A 20 -4.09 13.73 -3.76
C LEU A 20 -4.90 12.82 -2.84
N ALA A 21 -4.24 11.95 -2.08
CA ALA A 21 -4.89 11.05 -1.13
C ALA A 21 -5.63 11.82 -0.03
N ILE A 22 -5.04 12.86 0.55
CA ILE A 22 -5.73 13.75 1.50
C ILE A 22 -6.96 14.37 0.84
N GLY A 23 -6.83 14.89 -0.38
CA GLY A 23 -7.96 15.44 -1.14
C GLY A 23 -9.07 14.42 -1.43
N ASN A 24 -8.70 13.14 -1.51
CA ASN A 24 -9.61 12.00 -1.66
C ASN A 24 -10.12 11.45 -0.32
N GLY A 25 -9.79 12.05 0.81
CA GLY A 25 -10.31 11.67 2.12
C GLY A 25 -9.43 10.70 2.92
N LEU A 26 -8.10 10.80 2.79
CA LEU A 26 -7.14 9.94 3.51
C LEU A 26 -7.28 10.03 5.03
N LEU A 27 -7.65 11.19 5.55
CA LEU A 27 -7.76 11.43 6.99
C LEU A 27 -9.06 10.85 7.57
N GLU A 28 -10.04 10.57 6.73
CA GLU A 28 -11.35 10.05 7.09
C GLU A 28 -11.40 8.52 6.92
N VAL A 29 -11.09 8.02 5.71
CA VAL A 29 -11.15 6.59 5.38
C VAL A 29 -9.97 6.22 4.49
N ALA A 30 -8.81 5.98 5.12
CA ALA A 30 -7.54 5.79 4.43
C ALA A 30 -7.56 4.70 3.34
N PRO A 31 -8.06 3.46 3.57
CA PRO A 31 -8.10 2.44 2.52
C PRO A 31 -8.89 2.89 1.29
N ALA A 32 -10.05 3.53 1.50
CA ALA A 32 -10.90 3.99 0.40
C ALA A 32 -10.28 5.17 -0.35
N ALA A 33 -9.63 6.10 0.35
CA ALA A 33 -8.95 7.24 -0.25
C ALA A 33 -7.73 6.83 -1.07
N LEU A 34 -6.94 5.88 -0.57
CA LEU A 34 -5.80 5.31 -1.29
C LEU A 34 -6.27 4.58 -2.55
N ALA A 35 -7.31 3.76 -2.45
CA ALA A 35 -7.90 3.09 -3.62
C ALA A 35 -8.38 4.08 -4.69
N ARG A 36 -9.05 5.16 -4.29
CA ARG A 36 -9.46 6.26 -5.21
C ARG A 36 -8.26 6.94 -5.85
N SER A 37 -7.22 7.22 -5.08
CA SER A 37 -6.02 7.92 -5.56
C SER A 37 -5.24 7.09 -6.58
N VAL A 38 -5.05 5.80 -6.30
CA VAL A 38 -4.44 4.85 -7.24
C VAL A 38 -5.25 4.75 -8.53
N ALA A 39 -6.58 4.68 -8.43
CA ALA A 39 -7.45 4.64 -9.61
C ALA A 39 -7.35 5.92 -10.46
N GLN A 40 -7.24 7.10 -9.82
CA GLN A 40 -7.05 8.37 -10.52
C GLN A 40 -5.68 8.47 -11.20
N VAL A 41 -4.60 8.11 -10.50
CA VAL A 41 -3.25 8.08 -11.10
C VAL A 41 -3.24 7.17 -12.32
N ARG A 42 -3.80 5.97 -12.21
CA ARG A 42 -3.92 5.03 -13.34
C ARG A 42 -4.74 5.61 -14.49
N GLY A 43 -5.85 6.30 -14.20
CA GLY A 43 -6.66 6.96 -15.24
C GLY A 43 -5.89 8.04 -16.01
N VAL A 44 -5.04 8.81 -15.31
CA VAL A 44 -4.16 9.80 -15.97
C VAL A 44 -3.09 9.10 -16.79
N MET A 45 -2.43 8.06 -16.25
CA MET A 45 -1.44 7.27 -17.00
C MET A 45 -2.02 6.69 -18.29
N ASP A 46 -3.23 6.13 -18.23
CA ASP A 46 -3.92 5.56 -19.39
C ASP A 46 -4.23 6.65 -20.43
N ALA A 47 -4.70 7.82 -20.00
CA ALA A 47 -5.00 8.95 -20.89
C ALA A 47 -3.75 9.49 -21.60
N GLU A 48 -2.64 9.57 -20.88
CA GLU A 48 -1.35 10.07 -21.40
C GLU A 48 -0.50 8.97 -22.06
N ARG A 49 -0.98 7.73 -22.10
CA ARG A 49 -0.24 6.55 -22.60
C ARG A 49 1.14 6.40 -21.97
N ALA A 50 1.23 6.62 -20.66
CA ALA A 50 2.47 6.43 -19.91
C ALA A 50 2.93 4.97 -19.98
N ALA A 51 4.18 4.75 -20.38
CA ALA A 51 4.75 3.41 -20.53
C ALA A 51 5.34 2.85 -19.23
N GLU A 52 5.76 3.72 -18.32
CA GLU A 52 6.39 3.33 -17.06
C GLU A 52 5.34 2.92 -16.01
N PRO A 53 5.57 1.85 -15.24
CA PRO A 53 4.63 1.41 -14.22
C PRO A 53 4.63 2.33 -13.01
N PHE A 54 3.46 2.58 -12.43
CA PHE A 54 3.34 3.20 -11.12
C PHE A 54 3.57 2.14 -10.05
N ARG A 55 4.57 2.36 -9.20
CA ARG A 55 4.89 1.51 -8.05
C ARG A 55 5.11 2.39 -6.83
N MET A 56 4.54 2.00 -5.70
CA MET A 56 4.64 2.76 -4.46
C MET A 56 4.62 1.83 -3.26
N THR A 57 5.65 1.93 -2.42
CA THR A 57 5.60 1.49 -1.02
C THR A 57 5.47 2.72 -0.15
N ALA A 58 4.51 2.72 0.77
CA ALA A 58 4.35 3.82 1.70
C ALA A 58 4.05 3.32 3.11
N ALA A 59 4.56 4.03 4.11
CA ALA A 59 4.15 3.93 5.50
C ALA A 59 3.81 5.33 6.00
N PHE A 60 2.70 5.47 6.73
CA PHE A 60 2.27 6.74 7.29
C PHE A 60 1.46 6.52 8.57
N ALA A 61 1.42 7.52 9.43
CA ALA A 61 0.69 7.46 10.69
C ALA A 61 -0.02 8.77 10.99
N ASP A 62 -1.14 8.68 11.72
CA ASP A 62 -1.89 9.83 12.25
C ASP A 62 -1.67 10.03 13.77
N GLY A 63 -0.64 9.38 14.32
CA GLY A 63 -0.35 9.33 15.75
C GLY A 63 -1.16 8.29 16.54
N THR A 64 -2.18 7.67 15.94
CA THR A 64 -2.99 6.60 16.55
C THR A 64 -2.92 5.30 15.76
N ILE A 65 -2.88 5.38 14.43
CA ILE A 65 -2.83 4.23 13.53
C ILE A 65 -1.59 4.35 12.65
N LEU A 66 -0.74 3.33 12.67
CA LEU A 66 0.29 3.11 11.65
C LEU A 66 -0.33 2.38 10.47
N ARG A 67 -0.07 2.86 9.27
CA ARG A 67 -0.53 2.25 8.03
C ARG A 67 0.63 2.01 7.10
N ALA A 68 0.63 0.89 6.41
CA ALA A 68 1.63 0.60 5.39
C ALA A 68 1.06 -0.21 4.24
N LEU A 69 1.54 0.01 3.02
CA LEU A 69 1.06 -0.67 1.82
C LEU A 69 2.09 -0.69 0.70
N CYS A 70 1.91 -1.66 -0.20
CA CYS A 70 2.54 -1.70 -1.52
C CYS A 70 1.47 -1.69 -2.60
N VAL A 71 1.63 -0.79 -3.58
CA VAL A 71 0.79 -0.70 -4.77
C VAL A 71 1.67 -0.78 -6.00
N SER A 72 1.23 -1.54 -7.00
CA SER A 72 1.82 -1.54 -8.34
C SER A 72 0.74 -1.62 -9.43
N THR A 73 0.98 -0.98 -10.57
CA THR A 73 0.19 -1.16 -11.80
C THR A 73 0.71 -2.27 -12.71
N ASP A 74 1.81 -2.92 -12.35
CA ASP A 74 2.37 -4.07 -13.07
C ASP A 74 2.56 -5.30 -12.16
N ALA A 75 3.01 -6.41 -12.75
CA ALA A 75 3.25 -7.66 -12.03
C ALA A 75 4.57 -7.67 -11.23
N LYS A 76 5.15 -6.50 -10.92
CA LYS A 76 6.41 -6.36 -10.18
C LYS A 76 6.22 -5.42 -8.97
N PRO A 77 5.35 -5.77 -8.01
CA PRO A 77 5.16 -4.98 -6.81
C PRO A 77 6.43 -4.97 -5.97
N THR A 78 6.64 -3.86 -5.27
CA THR A 78 7.62 -3.78 -4.19
C THR A 78 7.18 -4.65 -3.01
N THR A 79 8.15 -5.14 -2.24
CA THR A 79 7.92 -5.97 -1.05
C THR A 79 7.74 -5.12 0.20
N LEU A 80 7.02 -5.67 1.18
CA LEU A 80 6.82 -5.06 2.48
C LEU A 80 6.50 -6.18 3.48
N PHE A 81 7.18 -6.13 4.61
CA PHE A 81 7.12 -7.11 5.67
C PHE A 81 6.83 -6.41 6.99
N PHE A 82 6.22 -7.15 7.92
CA PHE A 82 6.01 -6.69 9.28
C PHE A 82 6.21 -7.79 10.31
N ALA A 83 6.77 -7.41 11.44
CA ALA A 83 6.80 -8.21 12.67
C ALA A 83 5.93 -7.54 13.72
N GLU A 84 5.16 -8.31 14.48
CA GLU A 84 4.36 -7.83 15.60
C GLU A 84 4.49 -8.81 16.77
N GLY A 85 4.26 -8.34 17.99
CA GLY A 85 4.27 -9.19 19.16
C GLY A 85 4.13 -8.38 20.42
N GLY A 86 4.77 -8.79 21.52
CA GLY A 86 5.02 -7.88 22.63
C GLY A 86 6.04 -6.81 22.23
N ASP A 87 7.12 -6.67 22.99
CA ASP A 87 8.20 -5.74 22.65
C ASP A 87 9.07 -6.32 21.52
N VAL A 88 8.81 -5.89 20.29
CA VAL A 88 9.65 -6.13 19.10
C VAL A 88 10.91 -5.28 19.21
N ALA A 89 12.05 -5.93 19.41
CA ALA A 89 13.36 -5.31 19.58
C ALA A 89 14.34 -5.81 18.51
N VAL A 90 15.26 -4.94 18.11
CA VAL A 90 16.37 -5.27 17.21
C VAL A 90 17.67 -5.32 18.02
N GLU A 91 18.31 -6.48 18.09
CA GLU A 91 19.57 -6.67 18.81
C GLU A 91 20.53 -7.52 17.99
N GLY A 92 21.78 -7.08 17.86
CA GLY A 92 22.79 -7.83 17.09
C GLY A 92 22.46 -7.98 15.59
N GLY A 93 21.49 -7.23 15.06
CA GLY A 93 21.00 -7.39 13.69
C GLY A 93 19.84 -8.37 13.56
N GLU A 94 19.33 -8.91 14.66
CA GLU A 94 18.21 -9.85 14.69
C GLU A 94 16.97 -9.22 15.33
N VAL A 95 15.79 -9.65 14.88
CA VAL A 95 14.49 -9.24 15.42
C VAL A 95 14.04 -10.26 16.46
N GLY A 96 13.92 -9.80 17.71
CA GLY A 96 13.37 -10.56 18.82
C GLY A 96 12.01 -10.05 19.25
N ILE A 97 11.11 -10.96 19.63
CA ILE A 97 9.83 -10.61 20.27
C ILE A 97 9.93 -10.95 21.76
N ARG A 98 9.73 -9.96 22.63
CA ARG A 98 9.78 -10.11 24.09
C ARG A 98 8.41 -9.91 24.72
N PRO A 99 8.17 -10.42 25.94
CA PRO A 99 7.02 -9.99 26.72
C PRO A 99 7.07 -8.47 26.95
N GLY A 100 5.99 -7.77 26.64
CA GLY A 100 5.97 -6.31 26.73
C GLY A 100 4.73 -5.69 26.12
N ARG A 101 4.79 -4.37 25.91
CA ARG A 101 3.74 -3.65 25.16
C ARG A 101 3.77 -4.11 23.71
N VAL A 102 2.60 -4.28 23.11
CA VAL A 102 2.52 -4.64 21.70
C VAL A 102 3.20 -3.57 20.85
N SER A 103 4.17 -3.99 20.06
CA SER A 103 4.82 -3.15 19.07
C SER A 103 4.86 -3.84 17.71
N ILE A 104 5.11 -3.04 16.69
CA ILE A 104 5.15 -3.47 15.30
C ILE A 104 6.38 -2.85 14.63
N LEU A 105 7.06 -3.65 13.83
CA LEU A 105 8.14 -3.22 12.95
C LEU A 105 7.73 -3.47 11.51
N VAL A 106 7.90 -2.48 10.63
CA VAL A 106 7.54 -2.57 9.20
C VAL A 106 8.76 -2.24 8.37
N MET A 107 9.13 -3.11 7.42
CA MET A 107 10.33 -2.98 6.60
C MET A 107 10.09 -3.46 5.17
N SER A 108 10.84 -2.93 4.20
CA SER A 108 10.76 -3.39 2.79
C SER A 108 11.34 -4.79 2.58
N GLU A 109 12.29 -5.19 3.42
CA GLU A 109 12.96 -6.49 3.43
C GLU A 109 13.16 -6.94 4.89
N PRO A 110 13.07 -8.24 5.20
CA PRO A 110 13.37 -8.75 6.54
C PRO A 110 14.80 -8.41 6.96
N LEU A 111 14.99 -8.00 8.21
CA LEU A 111 16.31 -7.65 8.73
C LEU A 111 17.20 -8.89 8.92
N ASP A 112 16.60 -10.02 9.28
CA ASP A 112 17.24 -11.29 9.54
C ASP A 112 16.54 -12.44 8.79
N ALA A 113 17.28 -13.55 8.65
CA ALA A 113 16.80 -14.76 7.96
C ALA A 113 16.03 -15.71 8.90
N HIS A 114 15.67 -15.28 10.11
CA HIS A 114 14.95 -16.11 11.07
C HIS A 114 13.48 -16.23 10.65
N ASP A 115 13.03 -17.48 10.42
CA ASP A 115 11.70 -17.86 9.91
C ASP A 115 10.49 -17.45 10.79
N GLY A 116 10.69 -16.78 11.93
CA GLY A 116 9.67 -16.74 12.98
C GLY A 116 8.74 -15.52 13.01
N ALA A 117 9.27 -14.31 12.80
CA ALA A 117 8.56 -13.08 13.16
C ALA A 117 7.96 -12.33 11.96
N TRP A 118 8.56 -12.46 10.78
CA TRP A 118 8.20 -11.68 9.61
C TRP A 118 6.98 -12.24 8.89
N ARG A 119 6.04 -11.36 8.56
CA ARG A 119 4.91 -11.65 7.69
C ARG A 119 4.89 -10.65 6.54
N ASP A 120 4.58 -11.13 5.35
CA ASP A 120 4.37 -10.27 4.19
C ASP A 120 3.10 -9.42 4.33
N VAL A 121 3.16 -8.19 3.84
CA VAL A 121 1.98 -7.43 3.42
C VAL A 121 1.79 -7.72 1.94
N PRO A 122 0.76 -8.49 1.54
CA PRO A 122 0.63 -8.88 0.14
C PRO A 122 0.42 -7.65 -0.77
N PRO A 123 0.88 -7.70 -2.03
CA PRO A 123 0.64 -6.63 -2.99
C PRO A 123 -0.83 -6.23 -3.06
N GLY A 124 -1.11 -4.92 -3.10
CA GLY A 124 -2.48 -4.42 -3.12
C GLY A 124 -3.24 -4.61 -1.81
N HIS A 125 -2.55 -4.87 -0.69
CA HIS A 125 -3.13 -4.85 0.65
C HIS A 125 -2.61 -3.65 1.44
N ILE A 126 -3.35 -3.29 2.50
CA ILE A 126 -2.97 -2.31 3.49
C ILE A 126 -2.88 -2.99 4.86
N LEU A 127 -1.77 -2.74 5.54
CA LEU A 127 -1.53 -3.01 6.95
C LEU A 127 -2.04 -1.81 7.75
N GLU A 128 -2.85 -2.05 8.78
CA GLU A 128 -3.26 -1.06 9.77
C GLU A 128 -2.97 -1.60 11.17
N SER A 129 -2.18 -0.86 11.96
CA SER A 129 -1.88 -1.17 13.35
C SER A 129 -2.41 -0.07 14.27
N ARG A 130 -3.24 -0.45 15.23
CA ARG A 130 -3.85 0.41 16.25
C ARG A 130 -3.78 -0.28 17.60
N GLY A 131 -2.96 0.24 18.51
CA GLY A 131 -2.79 -0.36 19.83
C GLY A 131 -2.26 -1.79 19.71
N ASP A 132 -3.02 -2.75 20.24
CA ASP A 132 -2.72 -4.18 20.20
C ASP A 132 -3.33 -4.90 18.99
N VAL A 133 -4.04 -4.18 18.12
CA VAL A 133 -4.70 -4.75 16.94
C VAL A 133 -3.90 -4.43 15.69
N VAL A 134 -3.56 -5.46 14.95
CA VAL A 134 -2.96 -5.35 13.62
C VAL A 134 -3.83 -6.09 12.62
N ARG A 135 -4.09 -5.46 11.47
CA ARG A 135 -4.93 -6.01 10.40
C ARG A 135 -4.28 -5.80 9.05
N VAL A 136 -4.37 -6.81 8.22
CA VAL A 136 -4.04 -6.74 6.79
C VAL A 136 -5.34 -6.93 6.03
N SER A 137 -5.66 -6.02 5.11
CA SER A 137 -6.87 -6.09 4.30
C SER A 137 -6.59 -5.67 2.86
N ALA A 138 -7.35 -6.25 1.91
CA ALA A 138 -7.19 -5.90 0.50
C ALA A 138 -7.60 -4.44 0.25
N LEU A 139 -6.78 -3.72 -0.50
CA LEU A 139 -7.13 -2.40 -1.02
C LEU A 139 -8.14 -2.61 -2.15
N ALA A 140 -9.36 -2.09 -1.98
CA ALA A 140 -10.44 -2.18 -2.97
C ALA A 140 -10.14 -1.31 -4.22
N THR A 141 -9.08 -1.63 -4.93
CA THR A 141 -8.77 -1.03 -6.23
C THR A 141 -9.73 -1.63 -7.25
N ALA A 142 -10.43 -0.80 -8.01
CA ALA A 142 -11.37 -1.28 -9.01
C ALA A 142 -10.67 -2.28 -9.94
N ARG A 143 -11.15 -3.54 -9.93
CA ARG A 143 -10.68 -4.63 -10.79
C ARG A 143 -11.04 -4.28 -12.23
N ARG A 144 -10.13 -4.51 -13.18
CA ARG A 144 -10.52 -4.54 -14.61
C ARG A 144 -11.65 -5.56 -14.77
N ALA A 145 -12.72 -5.18 -15.46
CA ALA A 145 -13.54 -6.18 -16.14
C ALA A 145 -12.62 -6.89 -17.14
N ALA A 146 -12.34 -8.17 -16.92
CA ALA A 146 -11.68 -9.00 -17.91
C ALA A 146 -12.56 -8.98 -19.16
N GLY A 147 -11.97 -8.62 -20.30
CA GLY A 147 -12.68 -8.59 -21.58
C GLY A 147 -13.29 -9.96 -21.87
N SER A 148 -14.58 -9.97 -22.19
CA SER A 148 -15.25 -11.11 -22.80
C SER A 148 -14.47 -11.49 -24.06
N GLU A 149 -13.91 -12.70 -24.03
CA GLU A 149 -13.49 -13.41 -25.23
C GLU A 149 -14.71 -13.49 -26.16
N ARG A 150 -14.60 -12.86 -27.32
CA ARG A 150 -15.50 -13.12 -28.45
C ARG A 150 -15.21 -14.53 -28.92
N ASN A 151 -16.06 -15.48 -28.56
CA ASN A 151 -16.12 -16.77 -29.23
C ASN A 151 -16.68 -16.55 -30.64
N ASP A 152 -15.75 -16.58 -31.58
CA ASP A 152 -15.95 -16.80 -33.00
C ASP A 152 -16.85 -18.03 -33.21
N HIS A 153 -18.11 -17.78 -33.57
CA HIS A 153 -18.99 -18.84 -34.04
C HIS A 153 -18.73 -19.02 -35.53
N GLY A 154 -17.95 -20.05 -35.84
CA GLY A 154 -17.82 -20.59 -37.18
C GLY A 154 -19.20 -20.80 -37.80
N LYS A 155 -19.46 -20.09 -38.90
CA LYS A 155 -20.56 -20.42 -39.80
C LYS A 155 -20.12 -21.61 -40.65
N GLY A 156 -20.57 -22.79 -40.26
CA GLY A 156 -20.82 -23.88 -41.20
C GLY A 156 -22.27 -23.81 -41.65
N GLN A 157 -22.49 -23.49 -42.92
CA GLN A 157 -23.53 -24.03 -43.80
C GLN A 157 -23.07 -23.85 -45.24
#